data_AF-A0A952HWE1-F1
#
_entry.id   AF-A0A952HWE1-F1
#
_cell.length_a   1.000
_cell.length_b   1.000
_cell.length_c   1.000
_cell.angle_alpha   90.00
_cell.angle_beta   90.00
_cell.angle_gamma   90.00
#
_symmetry.space_group_name_H-M   'P 1'
#
loop_
_entity.id
_entity.type
_entity.pdbx_description
1 polymer ?
#
loop_
_entity_poly.entity_id
_entity_poly.type
_entity_poly.pdbx_seq_one_letter_code
_entity_poly.pdbx_strand_id
1 'polypeptide(L)'
;MSKNIEVDFQQLSLSEIEKCISVLQQLNEQPEEFVSLPEEKRIALLSAAGKLSRPERDEFRKRTKTAKKFKKELIRKNDREARAVTGIRSARTDAIFTAPKQLGSEEIAKQQAKSILSSPRNCYVCKAEYTHLHHFYDSMCMECGDLNYAKRFQNTDLTGQVAIITGSRLKIGYHVTLMLLRAGATVIATTRFPIDSAIRFAKEADFKDWGHRLKIHGLDL
;
A
#
# COMPACT_ATOMS: atom_id res chain seq x y z
N MET A 1 -24.51 2.50 -5.10
CA MET A 1 -23.92 3.20 -6.26
C MET A 1 -22.61 2.54 -6.62
N SER A 2 -22.66 1.60 -7.56
CA SER A 2 -21.49 0.85 -8.03
C SER A 2 -20.64 1.79 -8.88
N LYS A 3 -19.46 2.20 -8.39
CA LYS A 3 -18.48 2.90 -9.23
C LYS A 3 -18.14 1.98 -10.40
N ASN A 4 -18.45 2.41 -11.63
CA ASN A 4 -17.96 1.77 -12.84
C ASN A 4 -16.44 1.76 -12.76
N ILE A 5 -15.89 0.56 -12.56
CA ILE A 5 -14.45 0.34 -12.64
C ILE A 5 -14.14 0.32 -14.12
N GLU A 6 -13.48 1.36 -14.63
CA GLU A 6 -12.86 1.34 -15.94
C GLU A 6 -11.77 0.27 -15.92
N VAL A 7 -12.15 -0.91 -16.39
CA VAL A 7 -11.22 -1.99 -16.68
C VAL A 7 -10.62 -1.65 -18.03
N ASP A 8 -9.31 -1.44 -18.06
CA ASP A 8 -8.54 -1.29 -19.30
C ASP A 8 -8.62 -2.60 -20.09
N PHE A 9 -9.63 -2.69 -20.97
CA PHE A 9 -9.79 -3.80 -21.89
C PHE A 9 -8.72 -3.66 -22.97
N GLN A 10 -7.58 -4.32 -22.80
CA GLN A 10 -6.52 -4.34 -23.80
C GLN A 10 -6.92 -4.97 -25.16
N GLN A 11 -8.20 -5.27 -25.43
CA GLN A 11 -8.60 -5.90 -26.70
C GLN A 11 -10.03 -5.62 -27.22
N LEU A 12 -10.90 -4.92 -26.49
CA LEU A 12 -12.22 -4.49 -27.00
C LEU A 12 -12.66 -3.20 -26.32
N SER A 13 -12.98 -2.18 -27.10
CA SER A 13 -13.54 -0.94 -26.60
C SER A 13 -15.01 -1.10 -26.21
N LEU A 14 -15.49 -0.29 -25.26
CA LEU A 14 -16.92 -0.28 -24.89
C LEU A 14 -17.83 0.02 -26.10
N SER A 15 -17.36 0.85 -27.04
CA SER A 15 -18.12 1.19 -28.25
C SER A 15 -18.27 0.02 -29.22
N GLU A 16 -17.31 -0.90 -29.29
CA GLU A 16 -17.44 -2.13 -30.08
C GLU A 16 -18.44 -3.10 -29.46
N ILE A 17 -18.48 -3.19 -28.13
CA ILE A 17 -19.47 -3.98 -27.40
C ILE A 17 -20.88 -3.40 -27.61
N GLU A 18 -21.04 -2.08 -27.51
CA GLU A 18 -22.30 -1.39 -27.79
C GLU A 18 -22.80 -1.63 -29.22
N LYS A 19 -21.90 -1.52 -30.22
CA LYS A 19 -22.22 -1.86 -31.61
C LYS A 19 -22.65 -3.32 -31.75
N CYS A 20 -21.95 -4.25 -31.11
CA CYS A 20 -22.30 -5.68 -31.15
C CYS A 20 -23.71 -5.93 -30.56
N ILE A 21 -24.03 -5.29 -29.43
CA ILE A 21 -25.35 -5.37 -28.81
C ILE A 21 -26.42 -4.80 -29.76
N SER A 22 -26.18 -3.63 -30.34
CA SER A 22 -27.10 -2.99 -31.29
C SER A 22 -27.39 -3.86 -32.51
N VAL A 23 -26.36 -4.48 -33.10
CA VAL A 23 -26.52 -5.39 -34.26
C VAL A 23 -27.33 -6.63 -33.87
N LEU A 24 -27.06 -7.23 -32.70
CA LEU A 24 -27.84 -8.38 -32.24
C LEU A 24 -29.31 -8.02 -31.97
N GLN A 25 -29.58 -6.82 -31.45
CA GLN A 25 -30.94 -6.33 -31.25
C GLN A 25 -31.68 -6.13 -32.57
N GLN A 26 -31.04 -5.47 -33.55
CA GLN A 26 -31.62 -5.26 -34.89
C GLN A 26 -31.95 -6.59 -35.58
N LEU A 27 -31.04 -7.57 -35.54
CA LEU A 27 -31.28 -8.90 -36.12
C LEU A 27 -32.40 -9.68 -35.42
N ASN A 28 -32.66 -9.42 -34.14
CA ASN A 28 -33.79 -10.01 -33.42
C ASN A 28 -35.13 -9.32 -33.75
N GLU A 29 -35.11 -8.02 -34.03
CA GLU A 29 -36.30 -7.22 -34.37
C GLU A 29 -36.70 -7.37 -35.85
N GLN A 30 -35.73 -7.62 -36.74
CA GLN A 30 -35.93 -7.73 -38.19
C GLN A 30 -35.45 -9.09 -38.72
N PRO A 31 -36.31 -10.14 -38.70
CA PRO A 31 -35.94 -11.49 -39.11
C PRO A 31 -35.47 -11.62 -40.56
N GLU A 32 -35.93 -10.73 -41.45
CA GLU A 32 -35.58 -10.71 -42.88
C GLU A 32 -34.09 -10.42 -43.10
N GLU A 33 -33.51 -9.51 -42.29
CA GLU A 33 -32.09 -9.19 -42.35
C GLU A 33 -31.22 -10.36 -41.93
N PHE A 34 -31.68 -11.18 -40.97
CA PHE A 34 -30.96 -12.38 -40.55
C PHE A 34 -30.99 -13.48 -41.62
N VAL A 35 -32.12 -13.65 -42.30
CA VAL A 35 -32.29 -14.65 -43.38
C VAL A 35 -31.53 -14.24 -44.64
N SER A 36 -31.33 -12.94 -44.89
CA SER A 36 -30.56 -12.46 -46.04
C SER A 36 -29.04 -12.60 -45.87
N LEU A 37 -28.55 -12.87 -44.66
CA LEU A 37 -27.13 -13.13 -44.42
C LEU A 37 -26.66 -14.42 -45.13
N PRO A 38 -25.43 -14.43 -45.67
CA PRO A 38 -24.79 -15.65 -46.16
C PRO A 38 -24.81 -16.75 -45.10
N GLU A 39 -25.06 -17.99 -45.52
CA GLU A 39 -25.21 -19.15 -44.61
C GLU A 39 -24.01 -19.30 -43.66
N GLU A 40 -22.78 -19.14 -44.19
CA GLU A 40 -21.55 -19.18 -43.40
C GLU A 40 -21.53 -18.15 -42.26
N LYS A 41 -21.98 -16.92 -42.52
CA LYS A 41 -22.03 -15.84 -41.53
C LYS A 41 -23.11 -16.09 -40.48
N ARG A 42 -24.24 -16.66 -40.89
CA ARG A 42 -25.34 -17.04 -39.99
C ARG A 42 -24.91 -18.12 -39.01
N ILE A 43 -24.25 -19.17 -39.51
CA ILE A 43 -23.71 -20.26 -38.69
C ILE A 43 -22.65 -19.72 -37.72
N ALA A 44 -21.72 -18.90 -38.20
CA ALA A 44 -20.68 -18.31 -37.35
C ALA A 44 -21.28 -17.42 -36.24
N LEU A 45 -22.25 -16.56 -36.57
CA LEU A 45 -22.93 -15.69 -35.61
C LEU A 45 -23.65 -16.50 -34.53
N LEU A 46 -24.49 -17.45 -34.93
CA LEU A 46 -25.24 -18.31 -33.99
C LEU A 46 -24.30 -19.17 -33.13
N SER A 47 -23.25 -19.73 -33.72
CA SER A 47 -22.27 -20.55 -33.00
C SER A 47 -21.52 -19.72 -31.95
N ALA A 48 -21.07 -18.51 -32.31
CA ALA A 48 -20.38 -17.61 -31.39
C ALA A 48 -21.31 -17.10 -30.27
N ALA A 49 -22.50 -16.62 -30.63
CA ALA A 49 -23.51 -16.15 -29.67
C ALA A 49 -23.97 -17.27 -28.74
N GLY A 50 -24.16 -18.49 -29.28
CA GLY A 50 -24.52 -19.68 -28.54
C GLY A 50 -23.45 -20.08 -27.52
N LYS A 51 -22.18 -20.17 -27.91
CA LYS A 51 -21.06 -20.45 -26.99
C LYS A 51 -20.90 -19.35 -25.93
N LEU A 52 -21.17 -18.09 -26.28
CA LEU A 52 -21.11 -16.99 -25.33
C LEU A 52 -22.26 -17.05 -24.32
N SER A 53 -23.50 -17.29 -24.77
CA SER A 53 -24.70 -17.33 -23.94
C SER A 53 -24.81 -18.62 -23.10
N ARG A 54 -24.51 -19.77 -23.71
CA ARG A 54 -24.63 -21.12 -23.12
C ARG A 54 -23.30 -21.87 -23.25
N PRO A 55 -22.28 -21.52 -22.45
CA PRO A 55 -20.99 -22.21 -22.47
C PRO A 55 -21.11 -23.65 -21.94
N GLU A 56 -20.21 -24.51 -22.40
CA GLU A 56 -20.06 -25.86 -21.85
C GLU A 56 -19.62 -25.84 -20.37
N ARG A 57 -19.76 -26.97 -19.67
CA ARG A 57 -19.47 -27.09 -18.23
C ARG A 57 -18.06 -26.61 -17.87
N ASP A 58 -17.05 -26.95 -18.67
CA ASP A 58 -15.67 -26.58 -18.40
C ASP A 58 -15.36 -25.12 -18.75
N GLU A 59 -15.98 -24.57 -19.79
CA GLU A 59 -15.91 -23.14 -20.09
C GLU A 59 -16.58 -22.30 -19.00
N PHE A 60 -17.76 -22.73 -18.52
CA PHE A 60 -18.45 -22.08 -17.41
C PHE A 60 -17.57 -22.06 -16.15
N ARG A 61 -16.96 -23.20 -15.79
CA ARG A 61 -16.00 -23.30 -14.68
C ARG A 61 -14.81 -22.35 -14.86
N LYS A 62 -14.23 -22.29 -16.06
CA LYS A 62 -13.14 -21.35 -16.39
C LYS A 62 -13.60 -19.90 -16.20
N ARG A 63 -14.76 -19.51 -16.72
CA ARG A 63 -15.32 -18.14 -16.58
C ARG A 63 -15.53 -17.77 -15.11
N THR A 64 -16.15 -18.63 -14.31
CA THR A 64 -16.37 -18.36 -12.88
C THR A 64 -15.04 -18.21 -12.13
N LYS A 65 -14.05 -19.08 -12.42
CA LYS A 65 -12.72 -19.00 -11.80
C LYS A 65 -11.99 -17.72 -12.19
N THR A 66 -12.03 -17.34 -13.47
CA THR A 66 -11.42 -16.10 -13.98
C THR A 66 -12.08 -14.87 -13.37
N ALA A 67 -13.43 -14.81 -13.31
CA ALA A 67 -14.15 -13.70 -12.68
C ALA A 67 -13.79 -13.54 -11.19
N LYS A 68 -13.73 -14.65 -10.44
CA LYS A 68 -13.29 -14.64 -9.03
C LYS A 68 -11.85 -14.16 -8.89
N LYS A 69 -10.95 -14.62 -9.76
CA LYS A 69 -9.53 -14.20 -9.77
C LYS A 69 -9.42 -12.70 -10.05
N PHE A 70 -10.08 -12.22 -11.09
CA PHE A 70 -10.09 -10.82 -11.49
C PHE A 70 -10.59 -9.91 -10.36
N LYS A 71 -11.74 -10.24 -9.74
CA LYS A 71 -12.27 -9.50 -8.59
C LYS A 71 -11.28 -9.45 -7.42
N LYS A 72 -10.60 -10.57 -7.13
CA LYS A 72 -9.59 -10.65 -6.07
C LYS A 72 -8.35 -9.83 -6.38
N GLU A 73 -7.91 -9.80 -7.63
CA GLU A 73 -6.78 -8.98 -8.09
C GLU A 73 -7.10 -7.49 -8.00
N LEU A 74 -8.32 -7.09 -8.37
CA LEU A 74 -8.77 -5.71 -8.23
C LEU A 74 -8.79 -5.26 -6.76
N ILE A 75 -9.35 -6.07 -5.86
CA ILE A 75 -9.32 -5.81 -4.41
C ILE A 75 -7.88 -5.67 -3.91
N ARG A 76 -6.98 -6.59 -4.31
CA ARG A 76 -5.57 -6.56 -3.93
C ARG A 76 -4.84 -5.32 -4.45
N LYS A 77 -5.18 -4.85 -5.66
CA LYS A 77 -4.61 -3.64 -6.26
C LYS A 77 -5.05 -2.41 -5.46
N ASN A 78 -6.34 -2.24 -5.24
CA ASN A 78 -6.90 -1.14 -4.45
C ASN A 78 -6.32 -1.11 -3.02
N ASP A 79 -6.27 -2.27 -2.34
CA ASP A 79 -5.71 -2.37 -0.99
C ASP A 79 -4.18 -2.14 -0.94
N ARG A 80 -3.47 -2.36 -2.06
CA ARG A 80 -2.04 -2.04 -2.17
C ARG A 80 -1.85 -0.54 -2.32
N GLU A 81 -2.64 0.10 -3.17
CA GLU A 81 -2.61 1.55 -3.40
C GLU A 81 -2.98 2.30 -2.11
N ALA A 82 -4.05 1.89 -1.42
CA ALA A 82 -4.47 2.50 -0.15
C ALA A 82 -3.36 2.44 0.92
N ARG A 83 -2.61 1.33 1.00
CA ARG A 83 -1.51 1.19 1.97
C ARG A 83 -0.25 1.95 1.57
N ALA A 84 0.03 2.10 0.28
CA ALA A 84 1.22 2.80 -0.20
C ALA A 84 1.27 4.26 0.29
N VAL A 85 0.11 4.86 0.54
CA VAL A 85 -0.03 6.24 1.03
C VAL A 85 0.31 6.40 2.52
N THR A 86 0.32 5.32 3.30
CA THR A 86 0.60 5.41 4.75
C THR A 86 2.02 5.92 5.03
N GLY A 87 2.17 6.69 6.12
CA GLY A 87 3.43 7.34 6.47
C GLY A 87 4.63 6.39 6.60
N ILE A 88 4.44 5.16 7.11
CA ILE A 88 5.51 4.17 7.22
C ILE A 88 5.96 3.63 5.86
N ARG A 89 5.07 3.63 4.85
CA ARG A 89 5.37 3.15 3.49
C ARG A 89 6.02 4.24 2.66
N SER A 90 5.54 5.47 2.75
CA SER A 90 6.18 6.61 2.09
C SER A 90 7.59 6.85 2.63
N ALA A 91 7.80 6.79 3.95
CA ALA A 91 9.13 6.94 4.54
C ALA A 91 10.13 5.84 4.13
N ARG A 92 9.65 4.71 3.57
CA ARG A 92 10.54 3.64 3.04
C ARG A 92 10.95 3.86 1.59
N THR A 93 10.22 4.68 0.84
CA THR A 93 10.56 4.99 -0.56
C THR A 93 11.57 6.12 -0.67
N ASP A 94 11.78 6.91 0.39
CA ASP A 94 12.77 7.97 0.41
C ASP A 94 14.20 7.41 0.30
N ALA A 95 14.99 8.00 -0.59
CA ALA A 95 16.39 7.61 -0.82
C ALA A 95 17.27 7.81 0.43
N ILE A 96 16.90 8.78 1.27
CA ILE A 96 17.55 9.07 2.55
C ILE A 96 16.50 8.93 3.65
N PHE A 97 16.74 7.98 4.55
CA PHE A 97 15.90 7.82 5.72
C PHE A 97 16.02 9.03 6.64
N THR A 98 14.91 9.72 6.87
CA THR A 98 14.79 10.84 7.80
C THR A 98 13.83 10.48 8.92
N ALA A 99 14.01 11.07 10.10
CA ALA A 99 13.06 10.91 11.19
C ALA A 99 11.72 11.55 10.85
N PRO A 100 10.62 10.77 10.79
CA PRO A 100 9.30 11.33 10.62
C PRO A 100 9.01 12.31 11.76
N LYS A 101 8.54 13.50 11.40
CA LYS A 101 8.04 14.48 12.36
C LYS A 101 6.66 14.07 12.86
N GLN A 102 6.31 14.53 14.05
CA GLN A 102 4.95 14.37 14.58
C GLN A 102 4.01 15.27 13.79
N LEU A 103 2.92 14.70 13.29
CA LEU A 103 1.89 15.42 12.55
C LEU A 103 0.90 16.08 13.51
N GLY A 104 0.33 17.21 13.09
CA GLY A 104 -0.76 17.87 13.80
C GLY A 104 -2.10 17.13 13.63
N SER A 105 -3.05 17.37 14.52
CA SER A 105 -4.39 16.73 14.48
C SER A 105 -5.13 16.93 13.16
N GLU A 106 -5.06 18.13 12.57
CA GLU A 106 -5.70 18.45 11.30
C GLU A 106 -5.07 17.68 10.11
N GLU A 107 -3.75 17.50 10.12
CA GLU A 107 -3.03 16.75 9.09
C GLU A 107 -3.36 15.26 9.17
N ILE A 108 -3.43 14.74 10.40
CA ILE A 108 -3.84 13.35 10.68
C ILE A 108 -5.25 13.11 10.15
N ALA A 109 -6.21 13.98 10.46
CA ALA A 109 -7.60 13.85 10.01
C ALA A 109 -7.71 13.80 8.48
N LYS A 110 -6.97 14.68 7.78
CA LYS A 110 -6.92 14.70 6.31
C LYS A 110 -6.36 13.41 5.70
N GLN A 111 -5.38 12.78 6.35
CA GLN A 111 -4.76 11.54 5.89
C GLN A 111 -5.62 10.30 6.21
N GLN A 112 -6.22 10.23 7.40
CA GLN A 112 -7.09 9.11 7.82
C GLN A 112 -8.39 9.02 7.00
N ALA A 113 -8.97 10.15 6.61
CA ALA A 113 -10.21 10.19 5.83
C ALA A 113 -10.13 9.49 4.46
N LYS A 114 -8.93 9.18 3.97
CA LYS A 114 -8.70 8.62 2.62
C LYS A 114 -8.38 7.13 2.61
N SER A 115 -8.25 6.48 3.75
CA SER A 115 -7.55 5.19 3.84
C SER A 115 -8.44 4.07 4.41
N ILE A 116 -9.34 3.56 3.58
CA ILE A 116 -10.20 2.39 3.88
C ILE A 116 -9.83 1.23 2.95
N LEU A 117 -9.68 0.03 3.51
CA LEU A 117 -9.43 -1.20 2.78
C LEU A 117 -10.73 -1.81 2.27
N SER A 118 -10.67 -2.41 1.08
CA SER A 118 -11.75 -3.19 0.49
C SER A 118 -11.91 -4.57 1.14
N SER A 119 -10.85 -5.07 1.80
CA SER A 119 -10.89 -6.32 2.58
C SER A 119 -10.32 -6.13 3.99
N PRO A 120 -10.94 -6.74 5.02
CA PRO A 120 -10.43 -6.64 6.39
C PRO A 120 -9.06 -7.31 6.52
N ARG A 121 -8.27 -6.80 7.45
CA ARG A 121 -6.95 -7.34 7.80
C ARG A 121 -6.83 -7.48 9.31
N ASN A 122 -5.96 -8.39 9.76
CA ASN A 122 -5.69 -8.56 11.18
C ASN A 122 -4.58 -7.60 11.62
N CYS A 123 -4.81 -6.88 12.72
CA CYS A 123 -3.82 -6.03 13.36
C CYS A 123 -2.57 -6.84 13.73
N TYR A 124 -1.38 -6.31 13.46
CA TYR A 124 -0.12 -6.95 13.80
C TYR A 124 0.04 -7.16 15.32
N VAL A 125 -0.50 -6.25 16.14
CA VAL A 125 -0.38 -6.25 17.59
C VAL A 125 -1.49 -7.09 18.24
N CYS A 126 -2.74 -6.62 18.23
CA CYS A 126 -3.85 -7.25 18.94
C CYS A 126 -4.60 -8.34 18.14
N LYS A 127 -4.28 -8.53 16.85
CA LYS A 127 -4.93 -9.48 15.93
C LYS A 127 -6.39 -9.18 15.57
N ALA A 128 -7.00 -8.12 16.11
CA ALA A 128 -8.35 -7.68 15.72
C ALA A 128 -8.43 -7.33 14.22
N GLU A 129 -9.58 -7.60 13.61
CA GLU A 129 -9.85 -7.22 12.22
C GLU A 129 -10.08 -5.70 12.11
N TYR A 130 -9.53 -5.10 11.05
CA TYR A 130 -9.72 -3.69 10.75
C TYR A 130 -9.78 -3.46 9.23
N THR A 131 -10.53 -2.44 8.83
CA THR A 131 -10.58 -1.93 7.45
C THR A 131 -10.06 -0.50 7.34
N HIS A 132 -10.19 0.30 8.40
CA HIS A 132 -9.68 1.65 8.47
C HIS A 132 -8.19 1.65 8.76
N LEU A 133 -7.38 2.16 7.83
CA LEU A 133 -5.94 2.29 8.01
C LEU A 133 -5.63 3.48 8.92
N HIS A 134 -4.68 3.26 9.83
CA HIS A 134 -4.05 4.36 10.56
C HIS A 134 -3.18 5.17 9.59
N HIS A 135 -3.18 6.50 9.71
CA HIS A 135 -2.46 7.40 8.79
C HIS A 135 -0.97 7.05 8.63
N PHE A 136 -0.33 6.61 9.71
CA PHE A 136 1.08 6.24 9.71
C PHE A 136 1.34 4.73 9.54
N TYR A 137 0.47 3.84 10.04
CA TYR A 137 0.75 2.40 10.13
C TYR A 137 -0.23 1.59 9.27
N ASP A 138 0.29 0.83 8.29
CA ASP A 138 -0.54 0.00 7.39
C ASP A 138 -0.88 -1.38 7.95
N SER A 139 -0.25 -1.79 9.05
CA SER A 139 -0.33 -3.12 9.65
C SER A 139 -0.98 -3.14 11.03
N MET A 140 -1.55 -2.03 11.49
CA MET A 140 -2.17 -1.91 12.82
C MET A 140 -3.61 -1.38 12.69
N CYS A 141 -4.50 -1.78 13.62
CA CYS A 141 -5.78 -1.10 13.79
C CYS A 141 -5.55 0.31 14.35
N MET A 142 -6.60 1.14 14.38
CA MET A 142 -6.48 2.54 14.80
C MET A 142 -5.92 2.67 16.22
N GLU A 143 -6.51 1.98 17.21
CA GLU A 143 -6.11 2.05 18.62
C GLU A 143 -4.64 1.66 18.85
N CYS A 144 -4.20 0.55 18.25
CA CYS A 144 -2.80 0.13 18.32
C CYS A 144 -1.89 1.11 17.58
N GLY A 145 -2.34 1.65 16.46
CA GLY A 145 -1.61 2.65 15.68
C GLY A 145 -1.39 3.94 16.47
N ASP A 146 -2.46 4.47 17.07
CA ASP A 146 -2.44 5.69 17.88
C ASP A 146 -1.50 5.55 19.07
N LEU A 147 -1.60 4.43 19.81
CA LEU A 147 -0.72 4.13 20.94
C LEU A 147 0.75 4.08 20.51
N ASN A 148 1.07 3.37 19.42
CA ASN A 148 2.44 3.25 18.94
C ASN A 148 2.97 4.55 18.33
N TYR A 149 2.10 5.34 17.71
CA TYR A 149 2.45 6.64 17.16
C TYR A 149 2.76 7.63 18.28
N ALA A 150 1.94 7.67 19.34
CA ALA A 150 2.22 8.48 20.52
C ALA A 150 3.55 8.08 21.19
N LYS A 151 3.79 6.77 21.38
CA LYS A 151 5.05 6.24 21.93
C LYS A 151 6.27 6.60 21.11
N ARG A 152 6.13 6.78 19.79
CA ARG A 152 7.24 7.16 18.90
C ARG A 152 7.83 8.53 19.26
N PHE A 153 7.01 9.44 19.79
CA PHE A 153 7.42 10.79 20.16
C PHE A 153 7.50 10.99 21.68
N GLN A 154 7.33 9.91 22.44
CA GLN A 154 7.53 9.94 23.88
C GLN A 154 8.99 10.27 24.19
N ASN A 155 9.18 11.20 25.13
CA ASN A 155 10.49 11.64 25.58
C ASN A 155 10.60 11.53 27.11
N THR A 156 11.83 11.45 27.61
CA THR A 156 12.17 11.46 29.04
C THR A 156 13.55 12.06 29.20
N ASP A 157 13.84 12.67 30.36
CA ASP A 157 15.21 13.13 30.67
C ASP A 157 16.09 11.91 31.00
N LEU A 158 17.21 11.79 30.30
CA LEU A 158 18.24 10.77 30.45
C LEU A 158 19.62 11.41 30.71
N THR A 159 19.66 12.65 31.20
CA THR A 159 20.90 13.34 31.55
C THR A 159 21.72 12.50 32.54
N GLY A 160 23.03 12.37 32.27
CA GLY A 160 23.94 11.54 33.07
C GLY A 160 23.88 10.03 32.78
N GLN A 161 22.96 9.56 31.94
CA GLN A 161 22.90 8.15 31.54
C GLN A 161 23.82 7.86 30.35
N VAL A 162 24.31 6.61 30.27
CA VAL A 162 25.10 6.11 29.14
C VAL A 162 24.37 4.93 28.50
N ALA A 163 24.16 4.96 27.19
CA ALA A 163 23.50 3.90 26.44
C ALA A 163 24.41 3.35 25.34
N ILE A 164 24.39 2.04 25.14
CA ILE A 164 25.06 1.36 24.02
C ILE A 164 24.00 0.97 22.99
N ILE A 165 24.21 1.37 21.73
CA ILE A 165 23.34 1.00 20.61
C ILE A 165 24.14 0.23 19.58
N THR A 166 23.75 -1.02 19.35
CA THR A 166 24.28 -1.84 18.26
C THR A 166 23.48 -1.62 16.97
N GLY A 167 24.18 -1.49 15.85
CA GLY A 167 23.53 -1.22 14.56
C GLY A 167 22.93 0.18 14.43
N SER A 168 23.62 1.20 14.93
CA SER A 168 23.14 2.59 15.05
C SER A 168 22.95 3.33 13.72
N ARG A 169 23.49 2.81 12.61
CA ARG A 169 23.66 3.59 11.38
C ARG A 169 22.37 3.89 10.61
N LEU A 170 21.40 2.98 10.63
CA LEU A 170 20.21 3.05 9.77
C LEU A 170 18.94 2.63 10.51
N LYS A 171 17.79 3.05 9.98
CA LYS A 171 16.46 2.63 10.42
C LYS A 171 16.24 2.82 11.92
N ILE A 172 15.90 1.75 12.64
CA ILE A 172 15.50 1.79 14.05
C ILE A 172 16.69 2.19 14.93
N GLY A 173 17.87 1.61 14.72
CA GLY A 173 19.06 1.95 15.51
C GLY A 173 19.44 3.42 15.39
N TYR A 174 19.29 3.99 14.18
CA TYR A 174 19.47 5.42 13.94
C TYR A 174 18.50 6.28 14.74
N HIS A 175 17.20 5.94 14.69
CA HIS A 175 16.19 6.67 15.45
C HIS A 175 16.34 6.55 16.95
N VAL A 176 16.60 5.36 17.47
CA VAL A 176 16.80 5.16 18.91
C VAL A 176 18.01 5.97 19.38
N THR A 177 19.09 5.99 18.60
CA THR A 177 20.26 6.83 18.89
C THR A 177 19.88 8.31 18.99
N LEU A 178 19.13 8.84 18.01
CA LEU A 178 18.65 10.23 18.05
C LEU A 178 17.73 10.50 19.25
N MET A 179 16.81 9.59 19.54
CA MET A 179 15.90 9.74 20.69
C MET A 179 16.68 9.84 22.00
N LEU A 180 17.66 8.94 22.22
CA LEU A 180 18.47 8.94 23.43
C LEU A 180 19.37 10.18 23.54
N LEU A 181 19.96 10.62 22.43
CA LEU A 181 20.77 11.85 22.39
C LEU A 181 19.91 13.09 22.68
N ARG A 182 18.74 13.20 22.07
CA ARG A 182 17.78 14.30 22.32
C ARG A 182 17.22 14.27 23.75
N ALA A 183 17.15 13.10 24.36
CA ALA A 183 16.78 12.89 25.75
C ALA A 183 17.88 13.24 26.78
N GLY A 184 19.12 13.52 26.37
CA GLY A 184 20.21 13.91 27.29
C GLY A 184 21.25 12.81 27.57
N ALA A 185 21.07 11.59 27.05
CA ALA A 185 22.02 10.49 27.27
C ALA A 185 23.34 10.67 26.50
N THR A 186 24.42 10.09 27.02
CA THR A 186 25.63 9.79 26.23
C THR A 186 25.41 8.48 25.49
N VAL A 187 25.66 8.45 24.19
CA VAL A 187 25.38 7.26 23.38
C VAL A 187 26.66 6.73 22.73
N ILE A 188 26.96 5.47 23.01
CA ILE A 188 27.99 4.66 22.37
C ILE A 188 27.32 3.87 21.24
N ALA A 189 27.49 4.36 20.02
CA ALA A 189 26.87 3.85 18.81
C ALA A 189 27.84 2.94 18.05
N THR A 190 27.45 1.69 17.79
CA THR A 190 28.29 0.72 17.08
C THR A 190 27.75 0.38 15.70
N THR A 191 28.67 0.23 14.74
CA THR A 191 28.33 -0.05 13.33
C THR A 191 29.56 -0.52 12.57
N ARG A 192 29.38 -1.38 11.56
CA ARG A 192 30.47 -1.76 10.64
C ARG A 192 30.89 -0.62 9.67
N PHE A 193 30.16 0.50 9.64
CA PHE A 193 30.48 1.67 8.80
C PHE A 193 30.48 2.97 9.64
N PRO A 194 31.52 3.22 10.44
CA PRO A 194 31.56 4.34 11.37
C PRO A 194 31.61 5.71 10.67
N ILE A 195 32.32 5.83 9.55
CA ILE A 195 32.43 7.09 8.79
C ILE A 195 31.07 7.53 8.23
N ASP A 196 30.35 6.62 7.55
CA ASP A 196 29.00 6.88 7.03
C ASP A 196 28.04 7.25 8.17
N SER A 197 28.14 6.58 9.32
CA SER A 197 27.32 6.90 10.49
C SER A 197 27.60 8.30 11.02
N ALA A 198 28.87 8.70 11.13
CA ALA A 198 29.26 10.03 11.58
C ALA A 198 28.72 11.12 10.66
N ILE A 199 28.86 10.94 9.34
CA ILE A 199 28.35 11.88 8.33
C ILE A 199 26.82 12.02 8.43
N ARG A 200 26.09 10.93 8.68
CA ARG A 200 24.63 10.95 8.83
C ARG A 200 24.21 11.76 10.04
N PHE A 201 24.75 11.44 11.22
CA PHE A 201 24.40 12.16 12.44
C PHE A 201 24.79 13.64 12.36
N ALA A 202 25.95 13.97 11.77
CA ALA A 202 26.39 15.34 11.59
C ALA A 202 25.49 16.21 10.69
N LYS A 203 24.62 15.59 9.87
CA LYS A 203 23.65 16.28 9.01
C LYS A 203 22.33 16.60 9.71
N GLU A 204 22.10 16.10 10.92
CA GLU A 204 20.91 16.46 11.69
C GLU A 204 20.97 17.94 12.11
N ALA A 205 19.84 18.63 12.01
CA ALA A 205 19.79 20.09 12.22
C ALA A 205 20.21 20.50 13.65
N ASP A 206 19.93 19.64 14.62
CA ASP A 206 20.20 19.79 16.05
C ASP A 206 21.50 19.09 16.49
N PHE A 207 22.35 18.65 15.57
CA PHE A 207 23.61 17.95 15.89
C PHE A 207 24.50 18.72 16.88
N LYS A 208 24.47 20.05 16.81
CA LYS A 208 25.27 20.95 17.67
C LYS A 208 24.94 20.77 19.16
N ASP A 209 23.70 20.38 19.47
CA ASP A 209 23.18 20.32 20.84
C ASP A 209 23.58 19.04 21.57
N TRP A 210 23.84 17.95 20.83
CA TRP A 210 24.11 16.63 21.41
C TRP A 210 25.31 15.90 20.80
N GLY A 211 25.92 16.41 19.73
CA GLY A 211 27.01 15.73 19.02
C GLY A 211 28.22 15.37 19.90
N HIS A 212 28.50 16.20 20.92
CA HIS A 212 29.56 15.95 21.90
C HIS A 212 29.33 14.68 22.75
N ARG A 213 28.07 14.24 22.90
CA ARG A 213 27.63 13.04 23.63
C ARG A 213 27.57 11.77 22.78
N LEU A 214 27.77 11.88 21.46
CA LEU A 214 27.78 10.73 20.55
C LEU A 214 29.20 10.18 20.37
N LYS A 215 29.39 8.89 20.69
CA LYS A 215 30.65 8.15 20.46
C LYS A 215 30.37 7.04 19.44
N ILE A 216 31.02 7.08 18.28
CA ILE A 216 30.80 6.09 17.21
C ILE A 216 32.00 5.14 17.14
N HIS A 217 31.72 3.84 17.19
CA HIS A 217 32.73 2.79 17.10
C HIS A 217 32.47 1.85 15.92
N GLY A 218 33.54 1.58 15.18
CA GLY A 218 33.58 0.55 14.15
C GLY A 218 33.63 -0.84 14.79
N LEU A 219 32.59 -1.65 14.63
CA LEU A 219 32.55 -3.02 15.12
C LEU A 219 31.89 -3.94 14.08
N ASP A 220 32.48 -5.11 13.89
CA ASP A 220 31.92 -6.21 13.12
C ASP A 220 31.50 -7.29 14.13
N LEU A 221 30.18 -7.42 14.34
CA LEU A 221 29.54 -8.26 15.37
C LEU A 221 28.80 -9.43 14.73
#